data_AF-A0A914DQW3-F1
#
_entry.id   AF-A0A914DQW3-F1
#
_cell.length_a   1.000
_cell.length_b   1.000
_cell.length_c   1.000
_cell.angle_alpha   90.00
_cell.angle_beta   90.00
_cell.angle_gamma   90.00
#
_symmetry.space_group_name_H-M   'P 1'
#
loop_
_entity.id
_entity.type
_entity.pdbx_description
1 polymer ?
#
loop_
_entity_poly.entity_id
_entity_poly.type
_entity_poly.pdbx_seq_one_letter_code
_entity_poly.pdbx_strand_id
1 'polypeptide(L)'
;MRTNNTLEGFNYRINDCMQEMHPTLWKFIEKLKKLDESIYSDYIQWLDGREPTISKRFQQMESQKLAVVRSYPNIGRMEFLRAVANRLAD
;
A
#
# COMPACT_ATOMS: atom_id res chain seq x y z
N MET A 1 -8.38 -1.54 -53.15
CA MET A 1 -8.71 -1.25 -51.73
C MET A 1 -7.54 -1.69 -50.86
N ARG A 2 -6.86 -0.75 -50.21
CA ARG A 2 -5.64 -1.00 -49.43
C ARG A 2 -5.93 -0.65 -47.97
N THR A 3 -6.58 -1.55 -47.25
CA THR A 3 -7.06 -1.32 -45.88
C THR A 3 -7.16 -2.64 -45.11
N ASN A 4 -6.01 -3.21 -44.74
CA ASN A 4 -5.96 -4.22 -43.68
C ASN A 4 -4.71 -4.04 -42.78
N ASN A 5 -3.57 -3.67 -43.38
CA ASN A 5 -2.30 -3.56 -42.65
C ASN A 5 -2.29 -2.55 -41.49
N THR A 6 -3.08 -1.48 -41.54
CA THR A 6 -3.04 -0.44 -40.49
C THR A 6 -3.80 -0.87 -39.24
N LEU A 7 -4.96 -1.51 -39.41
CA LEU A 7 -5.77 -2.00 -38.29
C LEU A 7 -5.12 -3.22 -37.66
N GLU A 8 -4.59 -4.13 -38.47
CA GLU A 8 -3.80 -5.27 -38.00
C GLU A 8 -2.53 -4.79 -37.28
N GLY A 9 -1.82 -3.80 -37.83
CA GLY A 9 -0.65 -3.21 -37.19
C GLY A 9 -0.98 -2.51 -35.86
N PHE A 10 -2.13 -1.86 -35.75
CA PHE A 10 -2.60 -1.26 -34.50
C PHE A 10 -2.95 -2.33 -33.46
N ASN A 11 -3.71 -3.35 -33.85
CA ASN A 11 -4.05 -4.48 -32.98
C ASN A 11 -2.81 -5.26 -32.53
N TYR A 12 -1.82 -5.41 -33.42
CA TYR A 12 -0.54 -6.03 -33.07
C TYR A 12 0.21 -5.20 -32.01
N ARG A 13 0.30 -3.88 -32.17
CA ARG A 13 0.98 -2.99 -31.21
C ARG A 13 0.26 -2.93 -29.85
N ILE A 14 -1.06 -3.02 -29.83
CA ILE A 14 -1.81 -3.13 -28.57
C ILE A 14 -1.53 -4.47 -27.90
N ASN A 15 -1.61 -5.57 -28.64
CA ASN A 15 -1.33 -6.90 -28.10
C ASN A 15 0.11 -7.02 -27.59
N ASP A 16 1.09 -6.47 -28.32
CA ASP A 16 2.49 -6.44 -27.93
C ASP A 16 2.67 -5.66 -26.61
N CYS A 17 2.08 -4.47 -26.49
CA CYS A 17 2.08 -3.67 -25.26
C CYS A 17 1.37 -4.37 -24.08
N MET A 18 0.34 -5.18 -24.34
CA MET A 18 -0.33 -5.98 -23.29
C MET A 18 0.43 -7.27 -22.95
N GLN A 19 1.20 -7.81 -23.89
CA GLN A 19 2.07 -8.99 -23.74
C GLN A 19 3.42 -8.64 -23.13
N GLU A 20 3.85 -7.38 -23.18
CA GLU A 20 4.94 -6.87 -22.37
C GLU A 20 4.62 -7.21 -20.91
N MET A 21 5.47 -8.04 -20.30
CA MET A 21 5.39 -8.30 -18.87
C MET A 21 5.54 -6.96 -18.17
N HIS A 22 4.43 -6.43 -17.66
CA HIS A 22 4.39 -5.30 -16.74
C HIS A 22 4.37 -5.85 -15.32
N PRO A 23 5.51 -6.36 -14.77
CA PRO A 23 5.54 -6.95 -13.44
C PRO A 23 5.08 -5.95 -12.38
N THR A 24 5.17 -4.65 -12.66
CA THR A 24 4.64 -3.56 -11.83
C THR A 24 3.11 -3.49 -11.86
N LEU A 25 2.48 -3.60 -13.02
CA LEU A 25 1.01 -3.65 -13.15
C LEU A 25 0.44 -4.92 -12.52
N TRP A 26 1.08 -6.07 -12.73
CA TRP A 26 0.69 -7.31 -12.08
C TRP A 26 0.86 -7.24 -10.56
N LYS A 27 1.99 -6.71 -10.07
CA LYS A 27 2.17 -6.44 -8.64
C LYS A 27 1.09 -5.49 -8.11
N PHE A 28 0.69 -4.49 -8.87
CA PHE A 28 -0.38 -3.57 -8.50
C PHE A 28 -1.73 -4.29 -8.39
N ILE A 29 -2.09 -5.10 -9.39
CA ILE A 29 -3.31 -5.92 -9.37
C ILE A 29 -3.30 -6.89 -8.19
N GLU A 30 -2.18 -7.56 -7.93
CA GLU A 30 -2.03 -8.47 -6.79
C GLU A 30 -2.15 -7.75 -5.44
N LYS A 31 -1.68 -6.49 -5.35
CA LYS A 31 -1.87 -5.67 -4.16
C LYS A 31 -3.34 -5.24 -3.98
N LEU A 32 -4.05 -4.95 -5.07
CA LEU A 32 -5.48 -4.66 -5.03
C LEU A 32 -6.30 -5.87 -4.56
N LYS A 33 -6.01 -7.07 -5.07
CA LYS A 33 -6.67 -8.30 -4.60
C LYS A 33 -6.49 -8.52 -3.10
N LYS A 34 -5.26 -8.36 -2.60
CA LYS A 34 -4.96 -8.49 -1.16
C LYS A 34 -5.67 -7.46 -0.30
N LEU A 35 -5.85 -6.24 -0.83
CA LEU A 35 -6.61 -5.20 -0.15
C LEU A 35 -8.10 -5.59 -0.04
N ASP A 36 -8.69 -6.07 -1.13
CA ASP A 36 -10.09 -6.52 -1.16
C ASP A 36 -10.34 -7.69 -0.20
N GLU A 37 -9.44 -8.68 -0.19
CA GLU A 37 -9.46 -9.79 0.77
C GLU A 37 -9.37 -9.32 2.23
N SER A 38 -8.51 -8.33 2.53
CA SER A 38 -8.38 -7.75 3.86
C SER A 38 -9.67 -7.05 4.31
N ILE A 39 -10.26 -6.24 3.43
CA ILE A 39 -11.50 -5.51 3.72
C ILE A 39 -12.65 -6.50 3.95
N TYR A 40 -12.74 -7.53 3.11
CA TYR A 40 -13.75 -8.57 3.28
C TYR A 40 -13.58 -9.33 4.61
N SER A 41 -12.34 -9.65 4.99
CA SER A 41 -12.05 -10.29 6.28
C SER A 41 -12.47 -9.41 7.46
N ASP A 42 -12.17 -8.12 7.41
CA ASP A 42 -12.57 -7.16 8.45
C ASP A 42 -14.10 -7.01 8.53
N TYR A 43 -14.78 -7.03 7.38
CA TYR A 43 -16.23 -7.00 7.31
C TYR A 43 -16.89 -8.23 7.96
N ILE A 44 -16.36 -9.44 7.69
CA ILE A 44 -16.85 -10.66 8.32
C ILE A 44 -16.60 -10.65 9.83
N GLN A 45 -15.41 -10.23 10.28
CA GLN A 45 -15.12 -10.08 11.71
C GLN A 45 -16.10 -9.13 12.39
N TRP A 46 -16.41 -8.01 11.73
CA TRP A 46 -17.37 -7.04 12.24
C TRP A 46 -18.79 -7.61 12.35
N LEU A 47 -19.26 -8.38 11.34
CA LEU A 47 -20.55 -9.07 11.39
C LEU A 47 -20.61 -10.10 12.54
N ASP A 48 -19.49 -10.75 12.84
CA ASP A 48 -19.35 -11.68 13.98
C ASP A 48 -19.27 -10.94 15.35
N GLY A 49 -19.42 -9.61 15.36
CA GLY A 49 -19.31 -8.78 16.56
C GLY A 49 -17.89 -8.71 17.12
N ARG A 50 -16.88 -9.10 16.34
CA ARG A 50 -15.47 -9.00 16.71
C ARG A 50 -14.89 -7.69 16.20
N GLU A 51 -14.19 -7.00 17.07
CA GLU A 51 -13.45 -5.80 16.67
C GLU A 51 -12.24 -6.20 15.81
N PRO A 52 -11.93 -5.47 14.71
CA PRO A 52 -10.79 -5.80 13.85
C PRO A 52 -9.51 -5.91 14.68
N THR A 53 -8.82 -7.05 14.55
CA THR A 53 -7.58 -7.27 15.31
C THR A 53 -6.46 -6.39 14.77
N ILE A 54 -6.22 -5.27 15.46
CA ILE A 54 -5.09 -4.39 15.14
C ILE A 54 -3.80 -5.19 15.35
N SER A 55 -2.99 -5.32 14.29
CA SER A 55 -1.71 -6.04 14.35
C SER A 55 -0.84 -5.51 15.50
N LYS A 56 -0.23 -6.42 16.27
CA LYS A 56 0.72 -6.05 17.35
C LYS A 56 1.82 -5.11 16.87
N ARG A 57 2.27 -5.29 15.61
CA ARG A 57 3.26 -4.40 14.98
C ARG A 57 2.71 -2.99 14.80
N PHE A 58 1.45 -2.87 14.37
CA PHE A 58 0.79 -1.58 14.22
C PHE A 58 0.59 -0.89 15.57
N GLN A 59 0.12 -1.63 16.59
CA GLN A 59 -0.02 -1.11 17.95
C GLN A 59 1.32 -0.61 18.52
N GLN A 60 2.39 -1.38 18.32
CA GLN A 60 3.73 -1.02 18.77
C GLN A 60 4.24 0.24 18.04
N MET A 61 4.06 0.32 16.73
CA MET A 61 4.42 1.48 15.93
C MET A 61 3.67 2.74 16.38
N GLU A 62 2.34 2.66 16.57
CA GLU A 62 1.54 3.77 17.11
C GLU A 62 1.98 4.19 18.52
N SER A 63 2.26 3.23 19.40
CA SER A 63 2.75 3.52 20.76
C SER A 63 4.09 4.28 20.74
N GLN A 64 4.97 3.95 19.79
CA GLN A 64 6.25 4.61 19.60
C GLN A 64 6.08 6.03 19.04
N LYS A 65 5.19 6.22 18.06
CA LYS A 65 4.85 7.57 17.55
C LYS A 65 4.37 8.46 18.68
N LEU A 66 3.42 7.96 19.47
CA LEU A 66 2.81 8.69 20.56
C LEU A 66 3.85 9.07 21.63
N ALA A 67 4.79 8.17 21.93
CA ALA A 67 5.88 8.43 22.87
C ALA A 67 6.81 9.55 22.38
N VAL A 68 7.16 9.58 21.09
CA VAL A 68 7.97 10.66 20.50
C VAL A 68 7.23 11.99 20.61
N VAL A 69 5.96 12.05 20.21
CA VAL A 69 5.15 13.28 20.29
C VAL A 69 5.02 13.78 21.73
N ARG A 70 4.71 12.89 22.67
CA ARG A 70 4.58 13.24 24.10
C ARG A 70 5.87 13.78 24.72
N SER A 71 7.01 13.40 24.15
CA SER A 71 8.31 13.83 24.64
C SER A 71 8.75 15.21 24.11
N TYR A 72 8.05 15.77 23.11
CA TYR A 72 8.35 17.09 22.53
C TYR A 72 8.54 18.23 23.55
N PRO A 73 7.73 18.37 24.61
CA PRO A 73 7.89 19.48 25.57
C PRO A 73 9.19 19.40 26.39
N ASN A 74 9.76 18.21 26.53
CA ASN A 74 10.85 17.93 27.47
C ASN A 74 12.19 17.65 26.78
N ILE A 75 12.24 17.66 25.45
CA ILE A 75 13.43 17.37 24.67
C ILE A 75 13.75 18.55 23.75
N GLY A 76 15.05 18.85 23.57
CA GLY A 76 15.52 19.81 22.59
C GLY A 76 15.01 19.51 21.18
N ARG A 77 14.76 20.56 20.38
CA ARG A 77 14.20 20.45 19.02
C ARG A 77 14.99 19.51 18.11
N MET A 78 16.32 19.50 18.23
CA MET A 78 17.19 18.67 17.39
C MET A 78 17.08 17.18 17.74
N GLU A 79 17.04 16.85 19.02
CA GLU A 79 16.84 15.48 19.50
C GLU A 79 15.44 14.97 19.15
N PHE A 80 14.42 15.82 19.20
CA PHE A 80 13.08 15.47 18.72
C PHE A 80 13.08 15.13 17.22
N LEU A 81 13.69 15.98 16.38
CA LEU A 81 13.79 15.74 14.94
C LEU A 81 14.57 14.46 14.62
N ARG A 82 15.63 14.15 15.36
CA ARG A 82 16.36 12.88 15.25
C ARG A 82 15.49 11.67 15.66
N ALA A 83 14.71 11.80 16.73
CA ALA A 83 13.81 10.74 17.17
C ALA A 83 12.69 10.47 16.16
N VAL A 84 12.17 11.52 15.52
CA VAL A 84 11.22 11.41 14.39
C VAL A 84 11.87 10.70 13.22
N ALA A 85 13.04 11.17 12.76
CA ALA A 85 13.73 10.58 11.60
C ALA A 85 14.06 9.09 11.79
N ASN A 86 14.46 8.67 13.00
CA ASN A 86 14.85 7.28 13.25
C ASN A 86 13.69 6.34 13.57
N ARG A 87 12.51 6.84 13.96
CA ARG A 87 11.38 5.99 14.43
C ARG A 87 10.12 6.10 13.58
N LEU A 88 10.02 7.09 12.70
CA LEU A 88 8.83 7.36 11.89
C LEU A 88 9.07 7.28 10.38
N ALA A 89 10.32 7.07 9.93
CA ALA A 89 10.68 7.08 8.51
C ALA A 89 10.70 5.69 7.84
N ASP A 90 10.30 4.63 8.54
CA ASP A 90 10.18 3.25 8.02
C ASP A 90 8.75 2.87 7.63
#